data_AF-A0A9E1BA17-F1
#
_entry.id   AF-A0A9E1BA17-F1
#
_cell.length_a   1.000
_cell.length_b   1.000
_cell.length_c   1.000
_cell.angle_alpha   90.00
_cell.angle_beta   90.00
_cell.angle_gamma   90.00
#
_symmetry.space_group_name_H-M   'P 1'
#
loop_
_entity.id
_entity.type
_entity.pdbx_description
1 polymer ?
#
loop_
_entity_poly.entity_id
_entity_poly.type
_entity_poly.pdbx_seq_one_letter_code
_entity_poly.pdbx_strand_id
1 'polypeptide(L)'
;NDGVKTQEITKNLLPILEQNLSAPGVKEILELKKFLVKKSQWIIGGDGWAYDIGFGGLDHVLASGENVNVLVLDTEVYSNTGGQSSKSSRAGSIAQFTASGKPAQKKDLGYIAMTYGNIFVAQINSNASQANVIKAIAAAEDYDGPSLIIAYSPCIAHGIKGGLSQSGGQGELATKCGYWPTYLYDPRLLKEGQNPLKITSKEPDWSLYEEFLLNEVRYNSLKKTNPEHADELLAKNKADAQRRYRQLKRLSLADFSDEIN
;
A
#
# COMPACT_ATOMS: atom_id res chain seq x y z
N ASN A 1 22.41 -11.51 1.36
CA ASN A 1 21.44 -10.59 0.70
C ASN A 1 21.34 -9.24 1.41
N ASP A 2 22.46 -8.64 1.83
CA ASP A 2 22.48 -7.33 2.49
C ASP A 2 23.04 -6.29 1.51
N GLY A 3 22.24 -5.26 1.19
CA GLY A 3 22.60 -4.23 0.22
C GLY A 3 23.80 -3.39 0.64
N VAL A 4 23.82 -2.99 1.92
CA VAL A 4 24.90 -2.16 2.48
C VAL A 4 26.21 -2.92 2.52
N LYS A 5 26.18 -4.17 3.00
CA LYS A 5 27.38 -5.03 3.06
C LYS A 5 27.92 -5.35 1.68
N THR A 6 27.05 -5.68 0.71
CA THR A 6 27.51 -5.99 -0.66
C THR A 6 28.11 -4.75 -1.33
N GLN A 7 27.60 -3.55 -1.05
CA GLN A 7 28.19 -2.30 -1.52
C GLN A 7 29.58 -2.04 -0.90
N GLU A 8 29.72 -2.22 0.41
CA GLU A 8 31.00 -2.08 1.12
C GLU A 8 32.05 -3.07 0.59
N ILE A 9 31.69 -4.35 0.48
CA ILE A 9 32.58 -5.39 -0.05
C ILE A 9 32.98 -5.07 -1.48
N THR A 10 32.03 -4.67 -2.34
CA THR A 10 32.31 -4.34 -3.75
C THR A 10 33.29 -3.17 -3.86
N LYS A 11 33.15 -2.15 -3.02
CA LYS A 11 34.06 -0.98 -3.00
C LYS A 11 35.50 -1.39 -2.70
N ASN A 12 35.71 -2.36 -1.81
CA ASN A 12 37.03 -2.85 -1.45
C ASN A 12 37.58 -3.88 -2.45
N LEU A 13 36.70 -4.71 -3.02
CA LEU A 13 37.07 -5.81 -3.92
C LEU A 13 37.46 -5.31 -5.32
N LEU A 14 36.75 -4.32 -5.88
CA LEU A 14 36.97 -3.88 -7.26
C LEU A 14 38.41 -3.40 -7.54
N PRO A 15 39.03 -2.54 -6.71
CA PRO A 15 40.41 -2.12 -6.94
C PRO A 15 41.40 -3.29 -6.91
N ILE A 16 41.16 -4.29 -6.06
CA ILE A 16 42.02 -5.48 -5.95
C ILE A 16 41.92 -6.31 -7.23
N LEU A 17 40.70 -6.52 -7.75
CA LEU A 17 40.48 -7.24 -9.00
C LEU A 17 41.13 -6.52 -10.19
N GLU A 18 40.97 -5.20 -10.27
CA GLU A 18 41.52 -4.38 -11.36
C GLU A 18 43.06 -4.38 -11.40
N GLN A 19 43.72 -4.57 -10.24
CA GLN A 19 45.18 -4.69 -10.15
C GLN A 19 45.72 -6.09 -10.44
N ASN A 20 44.87 -7.13 -10.41
CA ASN A 20 45.27 -8.53 -10.50
C ASN A 20 44.67 -9.26 -11.72
N LEU A 21 44.66 -8.60 -12.88
CA LEU A 21 44.02 -9.11 -14.11
C LEU A 21 44.55 -10.44 -14.65
N SER A 22 45.75 -10.85 -14.23
CA SER A 22 46.37 -12.14 -14.60
C SER A 22 45.93 -13.29 -13.70
N ALA A 23 45.31 -13.02 -12.55
CA ALA A 23 44.84 -14.07 -11.66
C ALA A 23 43.61 -14.79 -12.29
N PRO A 24 43.52 -16.13 -12.15
CA PRO A 24 42.40 -16.90 -12.70
C PRO A 24 41.04 -16.39 -12.23
N GLY A 25 40.06 -16.25 -13.13
CA GLY A 25 38.69 -15.85 -12.81
C GLY A 25 38.45 -14.34 -12.65
N VAL A 26 39.51 -13.52 -12.58
CA VAL A 26 39.35 -12.07 -12.34
C VAL A 26 38.63 -11.35 -13.48
N LYS A 27 38.93 -11.71 -14.73
CA LYS A 27 38.30 -11.07 -15.89
C LYS A 27 36.81 -11.37 -15.94
N GLU A 28 36.43 -12.62 -15.68
CA GLU A 28 35.04 -13.09 -15.62
C GLU A 28 34.25 -12.37 -14.50
N ILE A 29 34.86 -12.20 -13.32
CA ILE A 29 34.23 -11.45 -12.21
C ILE A 29 34.05 -9.98 -12.59
N LEU A 30 35.03 -9.36 -13.24
CA LEU A 30 34.95 -7.95 -13.68
C LEU A 30 33.88 -7.74 -14.76
N GLU A 31 33.63 -8.71 -15.64
CA GLU A 31 32.50 -8.67 -16.58
C GLU A 31 31.14 -8.69 -15.86
N LEU A 32 31.07 -9.35 -14.72
CA LEU A 32 29.88 -9.44 -13.87
C LEU A 32 29.81 -8.37 -12.77
N LYS A 33 30.72 -7.37 -12.77
CA LYS A 33 30.82 -6.37 -11.69
C LYS A 33 29.51 -5.66 -11.33
N LYS A 34 28.62 -5.50 -12.32
CA LYS A 34 27.30 -4.88 -12.13
C LYS A 34 26.38 -5.66 -11.18
N PHE A 35 26.64 -6.93 -10.95
CA PHE A 35 25.86 -7.83 -10.09
C PHE A 35 26.46 -8.03 -8.69
N LEU A 36 27.64 -7.47 -8.40
CA LEU A 36 28.29 -7.65 -7.09
C LEU A 36 27.50 -6.99 -5.94
N VAL A 37 26.86 -5.85 -6.22
CA VAL A 37 25.94 -5.19 -5.28
C VAL A 37 24.54 -5.75 -5.45
N LYS A 38 23.92 -6.16 -4.33
CA LYS A 38 22.52 -6.61 -4.30
C LYS A 38 21.62 -5.60 -5.03
N LYS A 39 20.69 -6.11 -5.84
CA LYS A 39 19.65 -5.30 -6.48
C LYS A 39 18.36 -5.39 -5.68
N SER A 40 17.63 -4.28 -5.61
CA SER A 40 16.27 -4.24 -5.06
C SER A 40 15.28 -4.28 -6.21
N GLN A 41 14.43 -5.31 -6.24
CA GLN A 41 13.43 -5.52 -7.29
C GLN A 41 12.12 -4.84 -6.88
N TRP A 42 11.64 -3.90 -7.69
CA TRP A 42 10.41 -3.16 -7.44
C TRP A 42 9.39 -3.40 -8.55
N ILE A 43 8.16 -3.73 -8.15
CA ILE A 43 7.00 -3.82 -9.02
C ILE A 43 6.07 -2.66 -8.65
N ILE A 44 5.93 -1.69 -9.54
CA ILE A 44 5.17 -0.47 -9.28
C ILE A 44 3.97 -0.42 -10.21
N GLY A 45 2.78 -0.22 -9.65
CA GLY A 45 1.57 -0.09 -10.44
C GLY A 45 0.43 0.59 -9.69
N GLY A 46 -0.62 0.94 -10.43
CA GLY A 46 -1.83 1.53 -9.87
C GLY A 46 -2.80 0.50 -9.30
N ASP A 47 -3.88 0.98 -8.69
CA ASP A 47 -4.90 0.09 -8.12
C ASP A 47 -5.60 -0.78 -9.16
N GLY A 48 -5.81 -0.29 -10.39
CA GLY A 48 -6.43 -1.12 -11.43
C GLY A 48 -5.61 -2.33 -11.85
N TRP A 49 -4.28 -2.25 -11.76
CA TRP A 49 -3.44 -3.42 -11.94
C TRP A 49 -3.54 -4.35 -10.73
N ALA A 50 -3.27 -3.83 -9.53
CA ALA A 50 -3.11 -4.66 -8.33
C ALA A 50 -4.42 -5.30 -7.84
N TYR A 51 -5.56 -4.61 -7.98
CA TYR A 51 -6.85 -5.07 -7.45
C TYR A 51 -7.64 -5.89 -8.47
N ASP A 52 -7.45 -5.61 -9.76
CA ASP A 52 -8.25 -6.16 -10.86
C ASP A 52 -7.44 -7.07 -11.79
N ILE A 53 -6.92 -6.53 -12.90
CA ILE A 53 -6.39 -7.35 -14.02
C ILE A 53 -5.12 -8.12 -13.65
N GLY A 54 -4.26 -7.51 -12.82
CA GLY A 54 -2.99 -8.09 -12.39
C GLY A 54 -3.08 -8.84 -11.06
N PHE A 55 -4.25 -8.85 -10.39
CA PHE A 55 -4.35 -9.41 -9.05
C PHE A 55 -3.93 -10.88 -8.97
N GLY A 56 -4.35 -11.72 -9.93
CA GLY A 56 -3.99 -13.14 -9.92
C GLY A 56 -2.48 -13.37 -10.05
N GLY A 57 -1.78 -12.56 -10.85
CA GLY A 57 -0.32 -12.61 -10.95
C GLY A 57 0.37 -12.03 -9.73
N LEU A 58 -0.14 -10.92 -9.19
CA LEU A 58 0.37 -10.31 -7.96
C LEU A 58 0.28 -11.27 -6.78
N ASP A 59 -0.87 -11.89 -6.59
CA ASP A 59 -1.13 -12.91 -5.56
C ASP A 59 -0.12 -14.06 -5.67
N HIS A 60 0.08 -14.59 -6.87
CA HIS A 60 1.03 -15.66 -7.12
C HIS A 60 2.49 -15.26 -6.84
N VAL A 61 2.90 -14.06 -7.25
CA VAL A 61 4.26 -13.53 -6.99
C VAL A 61 4.49 -13.33 -5.50
N LEU A 62 3.53 -12.74 -4.78
CA LEU A 62 3.66 -12.56 -3.34
C LEU A 62 3.65 -13.91 -2.59
N ALA A 63 2.87 -14.88 -3.05
CA ALA A 63 2.84 -16.22 -2.47
C ALA A 63 4.13 -17.03 -2.69
N SER A 64 4.96 -16.65 -3.67
CA SER A 64 6.22 -17.36 -3.96
C SER A 64 7.26 -17.29 -2.84
N GLY A 65 7.17 -16.29 -1.97
CA GLY A 65 8.18 -16.04 -0.92
C GLY A 65 9.45 -15.35 -1.41
N GLU A 66 9.56 -15.02 -2.70
CA GLU A 66 10.73 -14.35 -3.28
C GLU A 66 10.87 -12.91 -2.79
N ASN A 67 12.12 -12.44 -2.67
CA ASN A 67 12.44 -11.09 -2.21
C ASN A 67 12.14 -10.04 -3.30
N VAL A 68 10.90 -9.54 -3.32
CA VAL A 68 10.42 -8.50 -4.21
C VAL A 68 9.59 -7.47 -3.46
N ASN A 69 9.68 -6.21 -3.88
CA ASN A 69 8.93 -5.10 -3.31
C ASN A 69 7.83 -4.64 -4.27
N VAL A 70 6.58 -4.65 -3.82
CA VAL A 70 5.44 -4.17 -4.59
C VAL A 70 4.96 -2.84 -4.03
N LEU A 71 4.87 -1.82 -4.88
CA LEU A 71 4.28 -0.52 -4.56
C LEU A 71 3.01 -0.30 -5.38
N VAL A 72 1.87 -0.29 -4.69
CA VAL A 72 0.57 0.02 -5.26
C VAL A 72 0.24 1.48 -4.98
N LEU A 73 0.16 2.28 -6.04
CA LEU A 73 -0.31 3.67 -6.00
C LEU A 73 -1.84 3.67 -6.14
N ASP A 74 -2.53 3.67 -4.99
CA ASP A 74 -3.97 3.47 -4.95
C ASP A 74 -4.72 4.80 -5.12
N THR A 75 -5.21 4.99 -6.33
CA THR A 75 -6.05 6.14 -6.70
C THR A 75 -7.54 5.83 -6.61
N GLU A 76 -7.92 4.61 -6.21
CA GLU A 76 -9.32 4.18 -6.12
C GLU A 76 -10.13 4.23 -7.43
N VAL A 77 -9.48 4.41 -8.58
CA VAL A 77 -10.06 4.45 -9.93
C VAL A 77 -8.99 4.14 -10.99
N TYR A 78 -9.40 3.76 -12.20
CA TYR A 78 -8.47 3.67 -13.34
C TYR A 78 -8.16 5.06 -13.88
N SER A 79 -7.23 5.75 -13.22
CA SER A 79 -6.93 7.16 -13.48
C SER A 79 -6.56 7.45 -14.94
N ASN A 80 -5.65 6.67 -15.53
CA ASN A 80 -5.10 6.95 -16.85
C ASN A 80 -6.14 6.85 -17.99
N THR A 81 -7.08 5.91 -17.90
CA THR A 81 -8.06 5.61 -18.96
C THR A 81 -9.34 6.44 -18.84
N GLY A 82 -9.37 7.47 -17.98
CA GLY A 82 -10.51 8.38 -17.84
C GLY A 82 -11.37 8.14 -16.60
N GLY A 83 -10.86 7.43 -15.59
CA GLY A 83 -11.52 7.28 -14.30
C GLY A 83 -12.64 6.25 -14.29
N GLN A 84 -12.37 5.04 -14.79
CA GLN A 84 -13.26 3.89 -14.60
C GLN A 84 -13.23 3.39 -13.15
N SER A 85 -14.35 2.81 -12.71
CA SER A 85 -14.40 2.13 -11.43
C SER A 85 -13.49 0.90 -11.40
N SER A 86 -12.84 0.68 -10.26
CA SER A 86 -12.01 -0.48 -9.95
C SER A 86 -12.56 -1.25 -8.75
N LYS A 87 -12.03 -2.46 -8.49
CA LYS A 87 -12.33 -3.15 -7.21
C LYS A 87 -11.78 -2.42 -5.99
N SER A 88 -10.90 -1.44 -6.19
CA SER A 88 -10.36 -0.59 -5.14
C SER A 88 -11.27 0.64 -4.85
N SER A 89 -12.17 1.00 -5.76
CA SER A 89 -13.19 2.06 -5.56
C SER A 89 -14.12 1.73 -4.37
N ARG A 90 -14.63 2.76 -3.68
CA ARG A 90 -15.47 2.60 -2.48
C ARG A 90 -16.95 2.77 -2.77
N ALA A 91 -17.79 2.34 -1.82
CA ALA A 91 -19.23 2.52 -1.93
C ALA A 91 -19.59 4.01 -2.09
N GLY A 92 -20.54 4.34 -2.97
CA GLY A 92 -20.97 5.72 -3.23
C GLY A 92 -20.05 6.54 -4.12
N SER A 93 -18.86 6.05 -4.49
CA SER A 93 -18.01 6.78 -5.44
C SER A 93 -18.58 6.66 -6.86
N ILE A 94 -18.71 7.78 -7.55
CA ILE A 94 -19.05 7.87 -8.97
C ILE A 94 -17.77 7.79 -9.80
N ALA A 95 -17.80 6.90 -10.78
CA ALA A 95 -16.78 6.72 -11.81
C ALA A 95 -17.46 6.16 -13.08
N GLN A 96 -16.75 6.03 -14.20
CA GLN A 96 -17.30 5.31 -15.34
C GLN A 96 -17.67 3.87 -14.92
N PHE A 97 -18.80 3.36 -15.41
CA PHE A 97 -19.47 2.12 -15.00
C PHE A 97 -20.13 2.11 -13.61
N THR A 98 -20.05 3.21 -12.85
CA THR A 98 -20.71 3.38 -11.55
C THR A 98 -21.35 4.78 -11.44
N ALA A 99 -22.10 5.17 -12.47
CA ALA A 99 -22.70 6.50 -12.57
C ALA A 99 -23.69 6.82 -11.43
N SER A 100 -24.35 5.80 -10.88
CA SER A 100 -25.23 5.90 -9.70
C SER A 100 -24.50 5.71 -8.37
N GLY A 101 -23.17 5.76 -8.37
CA GLY A 101 -22.34 5.39 -7.23
C GLY A 101 -22.12 3.88 -7.17
N LYS A 102 -20.92 3.46 -6.78
CA LYS A 102 -20.59 2.04 -6.61
C LYS A 102 -21.36 1.45 -5.41
N PRO A 103 -22.06 0.31 -5.54
CA PRO A 103 -22.75 -0.29 -4.39
C PRO A 103 -21.82 -1.13 -3.50
N ALA A 104 -20.80 -1.74 -4.10
CA ALA A 104 -19.90 -2.65 -3.40
C ALA A 104 -18.84 -1.91 -2.58
N GLN A 105 -18.44 -2.51 -1.45
CA GLN A 105 -17.29 -2.05 -0.67
C GLN A 105 -15.97 -2.17 -1.47
N LYS A 106 -14.93 -1.49 -0.99
CA LYS A 106 -13.54 -1.65 -1.49
C LYS A 106 -13.03 -3.05 -1.13
N LYS A 107 -12.41 -3.74 -2.08
CA LYS A 107 -11.65 -4.97 -1.82
C LYS A 107 -10.47 -4.64 -0.89
N ASP A 108 -10.24 -5.44 0.15
CA ASP A 108 -9.17 -5.19 1.10
C ASP A 108 -7.90 -6.00 0.72
N LEU A 109 -7.10 -5.43 -0.19
CA LEU A 109 -5.90 -6.10 -0.70
C LEU A 109 -4.87 -6.36 0.40
N GLY A 110 -4.68 -5.40 1.31
CA GLY A 110 -3.73 -5.55 2.41
C GLY A 110 -4.14 -6.66 3.37
N TYR A 111 -5.42 -6.72 3.75
CA TYR A 111 -5.93 -7.82 4.58
C TYR A 111 -5.79 -9.19 3.90
N ILE A 112 -6.07 -9.28 2.59
CA ILE A 112 -5.89 -10.53 1.83
C ILE A 112 -4.41 -10.96 1.84
N ALA A 113 -3.47 -10.04 1.62
CA ALA A 113 -2.06 -10.37 1.64
C ALA A 113 -1.58 -10.84 3.03
N MET A 114 -2.11 -10.26 4.12
CA MET A 114 -1.79 -10.68 5.48
C MET A 114 -2.18 -12.13 5.78
N THR A 115 -3.17 -12.71 5.09
CA THR A 115 -3.61 -14.09 5.39
C THR A 115 -2.56 -15.15 5.07
N TYR A 116 -1.53 -14.82 4.29
CA TYR A 116 -0.40 -15.71 4.03
C TYR A 116 0.55 -15.85 5.22
N GLY A 117 0.53 -14.90 6.16
CA GLY A 117 1.41 -14.90 7.32
C GLY A 117 2.84 -14.40 7.04
N ASN A 118 3.39 -14.70 5.86
CA ASN A 118 4.79 -14.44 5.48
C ASN A 118 5.01 -13.26 4.50
N ILE A 119 3.97 -12.48 4.19
CA ILE A 119 4.08 -11.29 3.33
C ILE A 119 4.16 -10.06 4.23
N PHE A 120 5.18 -9.21 4.05
CA PHE A 120 5.21 -7.91 4.69
C PHE A 120 4.17 -6.98 4.04
N VAL A 121 3.34 -6.32 4.84
CA VAL A 121 2.28 -5.44 4.31
C VAL A 121 2.31 -4.08 4.99
N ALA A 122 2.29 -3.01 4.22
CA ALA A 122 2.13 -1.65 4.75
C ALA A 122 1.07 -0.87 3.98
N GLN A 123 0.14 -0.25 4.71
CA GLN A 123 -0.76 0.75 4.14
C GLN A 123 -0.32 2.13 4.61
N ILE A 124 0.05 2.99 3.66
CA ILE A 124 0.75 4.24 3.93
C ILE A 124 0.03 5.45 3.31
N ASN A 125 0.32 6.63 3.86
CA ASN A 125 -0.16 7.91 3.36
C ASN A 125 0.83 9.02 3.75
N SER A 126 1.54 9.57 2.76
CA SER A 126 2.57 10.59 2.97
C SER A 126 2.04 11.89 3.54
N ASN A 127 0.78 12.23 3.23
CA ASN A 127 0.13 13.42 3.75
C ASN A 127 -0.28 13.30 5.22
N ALA A 128 -0.41 12.07 5.74
CA ALA A 128 -0.70 11.83 7.15
C ALA A 128 0.58 11.71 8.00
N SER A 129 1.62 11.05 7.48
CA SER A 129 2.92 10.96 8.15
C SER A 129 4.02 10.52 7.19
N GLN A 130 4.87 11.47 6.79
CA GLN A 130 6.06 11.20 5.97
C GLN A 130 7.07 10.29 6.70
N ALA A 131 7.21 10.45 8.02
CA ALA A 131 8.08 9.61 8.83
C ALA A 131 7.63 8.14 8.81
N ASN A 132 6.32 7.88 8.86
CA ASN A 132 5.80 6.50 8.76
C ASN A 132 6.03 5.91 7.36
N VAL A 133 5.91 6.72 6.30
CA VAL A 133 6.22 6.27 4.93
C VAL A 133 7.65 5.82 4.81
N ILE A 134 8.62 6.63 5.26
CA ILE A 134 10.04 6.31 5.19
C ILE A 134 10.34 5.02 5.96
N LYS A 135 9.81 4.90 7.19
CA LYS A 135 9.97 3.69 8.00
C LYS A 135 9.39 2.45 7.35
N ALA A 136 8.19 2.55 6.77
CA ALA A 136 7.53 1.42 6.12
C ALA A 136 8.28 0.96 4.85
N ILE A 137 8.73 1.89 4.01
CA ILE A 137 9.51 1.56 2.80
C ILE A 137 10.86 0.93 3.17
N ALA A 138 11.55 1.48 4.18
CA ALA A 138 12.81 0.92 4.66
C ALA A 138 12.62 -0.49 5.24
N ALA A 139 11.58 -0.70 6.06
CA ALA A 139 11.28 -2.01 6.64
C ALA A 139 10.88 -3.05 5.58
N ALA A 140 10.14 -2.64 4.55
CA ALA A 140 9.75 -3.48 3.42
C ALA A 140 10.97 -3.94 2.59
N GLU A 141 11.92 -3.04 2.31
CA GLU A 141 13.13 -3.37 1.54
C GLU A 141 14.09 -4.26 2.32
N ASP A 142 14.19 -4.04 3.64
CA ASP A 142 15.01 -4.83 4.55
C ASP A 142 14.43 -6.25 4.79
N TYR A 143 13.12 -6.43 4.59
CA TYR A 143 12.48 -7.74 4.72
C TYR A 143 12.99 -8.71 3.64
N ASP A 144 13.52 -9.87 4.08
CA ASP A 144 14.00 -10.91 3.15
C ASP A 144 12.85 -11.81 2.68
N GLY A 145 11.96 -11.22 1.89
CA GLY A 145 10.76 -11.87 1.38
C GLY A 145 9.85 -10.90 0.60
N PRO A 146 8.62 -11.30 0.31
CA PRO A 146 7.69 -10.50 -0.46
C PRO A 146 7.13 -9.35 0.39
N SER A 147 7.16 -8.15 -0.17
CA SER A 147 6.68 -6.93 0.47
C SER A 147 5.60 -6.25 -0.38
N LEU A 148 4.48 -5.87 0.24
CA LEU A 148 3.38 -5.14 -0.38
C LEU A 148 3.14 -3.81 0.33
N ILE A 149 3.31 -2.71 -0.39
CA ILE A 149 3.06 -1.35 0.08
C ILE A 149 1.89 -0.76 -0.70
N ILE A 150 0.85 -0.33 0.00
CA ILE A 150 -0.35 0.30 -0.60
C ILE A 150 -0.39 1.78 -0.17
N ALA A 151 -0.14 2.67 -1.12
CA ALA A 151 -0.03 4.10 -0.87
C ALA A 151 -1.28 4.86 -1.35
N TYR A 152 -1.92 5.62 -0.45
CA TYR A 152 -3.00 6.51 -0.83
C TYR A 152 -2.49 7.58 -1.80
N SER A 153 -3.11 7.65 -2.98
CA SER A 153 -2.66 8.54 -4.07
C SER A 153 -3.81 9.43 -4.53
N PRO A 154 -3.96 10.66 -3.98
CA PRO A 154 -4.94 11.63 -4.44
C PRO A 154 -4.80 11.89 -5.95
N CYS A 155 -5.93 11.96 -6.66
CA CYS A 155 -5.95 12.07 -8.12
C CYS A 155 -6.92 13.16 -8.58
N ILE A 156 -6.70 13.73 -9.77
CA ILE A 156 -7.65 14.66 -10.41
C ILE A 156 -9.05 14.04 -10.54
N ALA A 157 -9.13 12.72 -10.72
CA ALA A 157 -10.38 11.98 -10.85
C ALA A 157 -11.25 11.99 -9.57
N HIS A 158 -10.67 12.34 -8.41
CA HIS A 158 -11.44 12.52 -7.18
C HIS A 158 -12.26 13.81 -7.20
N GLY A 159 -11.80 14.81 -7.97
CA GLY A 159 -12.41 16.14 -8.02
C GLY A 159 -12.39 16.81 -6.65
N ILE A 160 -11.21 16.93 -6.06
CA ILE A 160 -11.03 17.57 -4.74
C ILE A 160 -11.42 19.04 -4.84
N LYS A 161 -12.28 19.51 -3.92
CA LYS A 161 -12.70 20.91 -3.84
C LYS A 161 -11.48 21.81 -3.67
N GLY A 162 -11.34 22.81 -4.54
CA GLY A 162 -10.15 23.67 -4.59
C GLY A 162 -8.99 23.12 -5.43
N GLY A 163 -9.15 21.95 -6.05
CA GLY A 163 -8.18 21.34 -6.96
C GLY A 163 -7.06 20.57 -6.25
N LEU A 164 -6.08 20.09 -7.03
CA LEU A 164 -4.98 19.28 -6.51
C LEU A 164 -4.07 19.99 -5.51
N SER A 165 -4.10 21.33 -5.44
CA SER A 165 -3.39 22.07 -4.40
C SER A 165 -3.86 21.71 -2.98
N GLN A 166 -5.10 21.21 -2.85
CA GLN A 166 -5.68 20.75 -1.58
C GLN A 166 -5.44 19.25 -1.30
N SER A 167 -4.73 18.54 -2.19
CA SER A 167 -4.50 17.09 -2.05
C SER A 167 -3.77 16.70 -0.78
N GLY A 168 -2.88 17.57 -0.27
CA GLY A 168 -2.20 17.38 1.01
C GLY A 168 -3.19 17.29 2.17
N GLY A 169 -3.98 18.35 2.37
CA GLY A 169 -4.99 18.39 3.44
C GLY A 169 -6.05 17.31 3.30
N GLN A 170 -6.51 17.03 2.07
CA GLN A 170 -7.47 15.95 1.81
C GLN A 170 -6.88 14.57 2.13
N GLY A 171 -5.59 14.35 1.84
CA GLY A 171 -4.88 13.12 2.19
C GLY A 171 -4.69 12.95 3.70
N GLU A 172 -4.34 14.01 4.42
CA GLU A 172 -4.28 13.99 5.89
C GLU A 172 -5.65 13.65 6.49
N LEU A 173 -6.70 14.34 6.00
CA LEU A 173 -8.09 14.15 6.43
C LEU A 173 -8.55 12.70 6.21
N ALA A 174 -8.20 12.09 5.07
CA ALA A 174 -8.53 10.69 4.78
C ALA A 174 -8.05 9.74 5.90
N THR A 175 -6.85 9.97 6.43
CA THR A 175 -6.32 9.14 7.53
C THR A 175 -6.97 9.53 8.85
N LYS A 176 -7.10 10.83 9.12
CA LYS A 176 -7.66 11.36 10.38
C LYS A 176 -9.10 10.89 10.61
N CYS A 177 -9.93 10.81 9.57
CA CYS A 177 -11.31 10.39 9.68
C CYS A 177 -11.51 8.87 9.62
N GLY A 178 -10.45 8.09 9.37
CA GLY A 178 -10.52 6.62 9.25
C GLY A 178 -10.93 6.11 7.88
N TYR A 179 -11.00 6.98 6.87
CA TYR A 179 -11.14 6.55 5.48
C TYR A 179 -9.93 5.70 5.08
N TRP A 180 -8.71 6.14 5.37
CA TRP A 180 -7.47 5.46 5.04
C TRP A 180 -6.59 5.26 6.29
N PRO A 181 -6.87 4.26 7.15
CA PRO A 181 -6.00 3.97 8.30
C PRO A 181 -4.61 3.55 7.81
N THR A 182 -3.54 3.94 8.51
CA THR A 182 -2.19 3.48 8.16
C THR A 182 -1.75 2.40 9.14
N TYR A 183 -1.07 1.38 8.64
CA TYR A 183 -0.60 0.24 9.44
C TYR A 183 0.62 -0.42 8.80
N LEU A 184 1.27 -1.27 9.57
CA LEU A 184 2.38 -2.11 9.18
C LEU A 184 2.15 -3.52 9.72
N TYR A 185 2.32 -4.52 8.88
CA TYR A 185 2.32 -5.93 9.22
C TYR A 185 3.71 -6.49 8.91
N ASP A 186 4.44 -6.90 9.94
CA ASP A 186 5.80 -7.43 9.82
C ASP A 186 5.86 -8.91 10.25
N PRO A 187 5.96 -9.86 9.31
CA PRO A 187 6.03 -11.29 9.59
C PRO A 187 7.16 -11.70 10.53
N ARG A 188 8.24 -10.91 10.63
CA ARG A 188 9.38 -11.25 11.49
C ARG A 188 8.99 -11.32 12.96
N LEU A 189 8.00 -10.53 13.37
CA LEU A 189 7.51 -10.48 14.75
C LEU A 189 6.80 -11.78 15.17
N LEU A 190 6.20 -12.52 14.23
CA LEU A 190 5.59 -13.81 14.53
C LEU A 190 6.61 -14.80 15.12
N LYS A 191 7.83 -14.80 14.58
CA LYS A 191 8.93 -15.65 15.09
C LYS A 191 9.32 -15.34 16.53
N GLU A 192 9.03 -14.12 16.97
CA GLU A 192 9.30 -13.63 18.32
C GLU A 192 8.07 -13.77 19.25
N GLY A 193 6.98 -14.41 18.79
CA GLY A 193 5.71 -14.51 19.51
C GLY A 193 5.02 -13.15 19.71
N GLN A 194 5.35 -12.17 18.87
CA GLN A 194 4.81 -10.81 18.93
C GLN A 194 3.78 -10.57 17.83
N ASN A 195 2.82 -9.69 18.12
CA ASN A 195 1.81 -9.33 17.15
C ASN A 195 2.44 -8.62 15.93
N PRO A 196 2.30 -9.15 14.71
CA PRO A 196 2.92 -8.58 13.53
C PRO A 196 2.25 -7.28 13.07
N LEU A 197 1.00 -7.03 13.46
CA LEU A 197 0.20 -5.89 13.00
C LEU A 197 0.27 -4.71 13.98
N LYS A 198 0.82 -3.60 13.49
CA LYS A 198 0.82 -2.31 14.17
C LYS A 198 0.06 -1.26 13.38
N ILE A 199 -1.03 -0.75 13.94
CA ILE A 199 -1.70 0.44 13.43
C ILE A 199 -0.81 1.66 13.71
N THR A 200 -0.46 2.41 12.66
CA THR A 200 0.47 3.56 12.73
C THR A 200 -0.25 4.90 12.68
N SER A 201 -1.53 4.93 12.30
CA SER A 201 -2.40 6.10 12.44
C SER A 201 -2.99 6.19 13.85
N LYS A 202 -3.45 7.39 14.24
CA LYS A 202 -4.25 7.58 15.45
C LYS A 202 -5.64 6.92 15.29
N GLU A 203 -6.38 6.83 16.40
CA GLU A 203 -7.80 6.49 16.37
C GLU A 203 -8.57 7.47 15.46
N PRO A 204 -9.43 6.97 14.55
CA PRO A 204 -10.21 7.80 13.66
C PRO A 204 -11.19 8.72 14.38
N ASP A 205 -11.27 9.97 13.91
CA ASP A 205 -12.38 10.86 14.22
C ASP A 205 -13.50 10.68 13.18
N TRP A 206 -14.45 9.80 13.49
CA TRP A 206 -15.58 9.48 12.60
C TRP A 206 -16.54 10.65 12.37
N SER A 207 -16.45 11.75 13.14
CA SER A 207 -17.26 12.95 12.89
C SER A 207 -16.83 13.67 11.61
N LEU A 208 -15.54 13.55 11.24
CA LEU A 208 -14.95 14.16 10.04
C LEU A 208 -15.16 13.36 8.76
N TYR A 209 -15.78 12.16 8.84
CA TYR A 209 -15.90 11.26 7.69
C TYR A 209 -16.78 11.83 6.57
N GLU A 210 -17.88 12.47 6.93
CA GLU A 210 -18.79 13.07 5.94
C GLU A 210 -18.15 14.28 5.26
N GLU A 211 -17.45 15.13 6.02
CA GLU A 211 -16.65 16.24 5.47
C GLU A 211 -15.67 15.75 4.41
N PHE A 212 -14.92 14.68 4.73
CA PHE A 212 -13.98 14.08 3.78
C PHE A 212 -14.65 13.69 2.46
N LEU A 213 -15.78 12.98 2.51
CA LEU A 213 -16.49 12.54 1.30
C LEU A 213 -17.02 13.75 0.50
N LEU A 214 -17.63 14.72 1.17
CA LEU A 214 -18.25 15.87 0.52
C LEU A 214 -17.25 16.87 -0.07
N ASN A 215 -15.99 16.81 0.34
CA ASN A 215 -14.88 17.54 -0.28
C ASN A 215 -14.50 17.01 -1.67
N GLU A 216 -15.01 15.85 -2.08
CA GLU A 216 -14.68 15.23 -3.37
C GLU A 216 -15.92 15.13 -4.27
N VAL A 217 -15.79 15.58 -5.52
CA VAL A 217 -16.86 15.53 -6.51
C VAL A 217 -17.32 14.10 -6.76
N ARG A 218 -16.42 13.10 -6.68
CA ARG A 218 -16.80 11.68 -6.87
C ARG A 218 -17.85 11.17 -5.87
N TYR A 219 -18.07 11.85 -4.75
CA TYR A 219 -19.15 11.53 -3.80
C TYR A 219 -20.25 12.59 -3.82
N ASN A 220 -19.85 13.87 -3.80
CA ASN A 220 -20.79 14.99 -3.73
C ASN A 220 -21.70 15.09 -4.98
N SER A 221 -21.23 14.65 -6.15
CA SER A 221 -22.08 14.60 -7.36
C SER A 221 -23.27 13.65 -7.22
N LEU A 222 -23.17 12.58 -6.42
CA LEU A 222 -24.27 11.66 -6.20
C LEU A 222 -25.41 12.31 -5.41
N LYS A 223 -25.07 13.09 -4.37
CA LYS A 223 -26.06 13.86 -3.59
C LYS A 223 -26.84 14.84 -4.46
N LYS A 224 -26.25 15.38 -5.53
CA LYS A 224 -26.93 16.30 -6.45
C LYS A 224 -27.95 15.60 -7.35
N THR A 225 -27.69 14.36 -7.73
CA THR A 225 -28.51 13.62 -8.70
C THR A 225 -29.59 12.77 -8.01
N ASN A 226 -29.25 12.11 -6.89
CA ASN A 226 -30.17 11.28 -6.12
C ASN A 226 -29.81 11.33 -4.62
N PRO A 227 -30.36 12.30 -3.86
CA PRO A 227 -29.99 12.53 -2.46
C PRO A 227 -30.23 11.32 -1.55
N GLU A 228 -31.38 10.66 -1.67
CA GLU A 228 -31.76 9.53 -0.81
C GLU A 228 -30.82 8.34 -0.99
N HIS A 229 -30.54 7.97 -2.24
CA HIS A 229 -29.59 6.90 -2.54
C HIS A 229 -28.14 7.28 -2.18
N ALA A 230 -27.79 8.57 -2.31
CA ALA A 230 -26.49 9.06 -1.89
C ALA A 230 -26.30 8.88 -0.38
N ASP A 231 -27.28 9.30 0.43
CA ASP A 231 -27.20 9.18 1.88
C ASP A 231 -27.09 7.71 2.30
N GLU A 232 -27.82 6.80 1.64
CA GLU A 232 -27.68 5.34 1.84
C GLU A 232 -26.25 4.85 1.56
N LEU A 233 -25.70 5.16 0.37
CA LEU A 233 -24.37 4.70 -0.03
C LEU A 233 -23.23 5.33 0.77
N LEU A 234 -23.34 6.60 1.16
CA LEU A 234 -22.33 7.27 1.99
C LEU A 234 -22.38 6.77 3.44
N ALA A 235 -23.57 6.49 3.98
CA ALA A 235 -23.72 5.81 5.26
C ALA A 235 -23.10 4.40 5.21
N LYS A 236 -23.35 3.64 4.13
CA LYS A 236 -22.72 2.35 3.89
C LYS A 236 -21.20 2.46 3.81
N ASN A 237 -20.67 3.44 3.08
CA ASN A 237 -19.23 3.68 2.96
C ASN A 237 -18.59 3.88 4.34
N LYS A 238 -19.19 4.72 5.19
CA LYS A 238 -18.74 4.94 6.57
C LYS A 238 -18.80 3.66 7.41
N ALA A 239 -19.90 2.91 7.32
CA ALA A 239 -20.07 1.65 8.05
C ALA A 239 -19.03 0.59 7.63
N ASP A 240 -18.72 0.49 6.34
CA ASP A 240 -17.69 -0.40 5.82
C ASP A 240 -16.29 0.00 6.32
N ALA A 241 -15.97 1.30 6.36
CA ALA A 241 -14.70 1.79 6.90
C ALA A 241 -14.58 1.54 8.41
N GLN A 242 -15.64 1.77 9.18
CA GLN A 242 -15.69 1.43 10.61
C GLN A 242 -15.50 -0.06 10.84
N ARG A 243 -16.13 -0.91 10.02
CA ARG A 243 -15.97 -2.37 10.10
C ARG A 243 -14.51 -2.77 9.86
N ARG A 244 -13.89 -2.24 8.80
CA ARG A 244 -12.49 -2.51 8.47
C ARG A 244 -11.53 -2.07 9.57
N TYR A 245 -11.72 -0.86 10.10
CA TYR A 245 -10.91 -0.35 11.19
C TYR A 245 -11.06 -1.21 12.47
N ARG A 246 -12.29 -1.61 12.82
CA ARG A 246 -12.52 -2.52 13.95
C ARG A 246 -11.85 -3.87 13.74
N GLN A 247 -11.84 -4.40 12.52
CA GLN A 247 -11.16 -5.65 12.20
C GLN A 247 -9.64 -5.52 12.36
N LEU A 248 -9.04 -4.44 11.82
CA LEU A 248 -7.62 -4.15 12.03
C LEU A 248 -7.28 -4.01 13.52
N LYS A 249 -8.14 -3.34 14.29
CA LYS A 249 -7.94 -3.15 15.73
C LYS A 249 -8.04 -4.47 16.50
N ARG A 250 -8.93 -5.38 16.11
CA ARG A 250 -8.99 -6.74 16.69
C ARG A 250 -7.70 -7.49 16.41
N LEU A 251 -7.23 -7.48 15.17
CA LEU A 251 -5.98 -8.13 14.79
C LEU A 251 -4.77 -7.54 15.54
N SER A 252 -4.69 -6.22 15.69
CA SER A 252 -3.57 -5.57 16.40
C SER A 252 -3.58 -5.76 17.92
N LEU A 253 -4.68 -6.30 18.46
CA LEU A 253 -4.84 -6.61 19.89
C LEU A 253 -4.85 -8.12 20.16
N ALA A 254 -4.79 -8.95 19.11
CA ALA A 254 -4.72 -10.38 19.25
C ALA A 254 -3.38 -10.78 19.92
N ASP A 255 -3.45 -11.82 20.73
CA ASP A 255 -2.29 -12.48 21.31
C ASP A 255 -1.68 -13.43 20.26
N PHE A 256 -0.36 -13.42 20.14
CA PHE A 256 0.43 -14.26 19.24
C PHE A 256 1.53 -15.02 20.01
N SER A 257 1.46 -15.04 21.34
CA SER A 257 2.44 -15.72 22.19
C SER A 257 2.38 -17.24 22.10
N ASP A 258 1.30 -17.80 21.56
CA ASP A 258 1.06 -19.22 21.33
C ASP A 258 1.26 -19.66 19.86
N GLU A 259 1.80 -18.78 19.01
CA GLU A 259 2.05 -19.07 17.60
C GLU A 259 3.04 -20.24 17.43
N ILE A 260 2.78 -21.08 16.42
CA ILE A 260 3.62 -22.25 16.13
C ILE A 260 4.63 -21.85 15.05
N ASN A 261 5.88 -21.64 15.47
CA ASN A 261 7.01 -21.29 14.62
C ASN A 261 7.49 -22.42 13.69
#